data_AF-A0A965ELE6-F1
#
_entry.id   AF-A0A965ELE6-F1
#
_cell.length_a   1.000
_cell.length_b   1.000
_cell.length_c   1.000
_cell.angle_alpha   90.00
_cell.angle_beta   90.00
_cell.angle_gamma   90.00
#
_symmetry.space_group_name_H-M   'P 1'
#
loop_
_entity.id
_entity.type
_entity.pdbx_description
1 polymer ?
#
loop_
_entity_poly.entity_id
_entity_poly.type
_entity_poly.pdbx_seq_one_letter_code
_entity_poly.pdbx_strand_id
1 'polypeptide(L)'
;MKQLMIWVVEDDHFYQNMLIYPKLTPPEFRVSDINERSIHIHYHSKRQGLQEFVRGLLQGLGKMYNTRVNIELLQSRAAGSTHEIFKVSW
;
A
#
# COMPACT_ATOMS: atom_id res chain seq x y z
N MET A 1 14.84 3.19 4.21
CA MET A 1 13.37 3.23 4.27
C MET A 1 12.73 3.24 2.89
N LYS A 2 12.91 4.29 2.07
CA LYS A 2 12.40 4.41 0.69
C LYS A 2 12.45 3.11 -0.14
N GLN A 3 13.66 2.61 -0.40
CA GLN A 3 13.87 1.43 -1.25
C GLN A 3 13.18 0.18 -0.70
N LEU A 4 13.13 0.05 0.62
CA LEU A 4 12.58 -1.11 1.31
C LEU A 4 11.05 -1.08 1.33
N MET A 5 10.45 0.09 1.52
CA MET A 5 9.00 0.28 1.36
C MET A 5 8.55 -0.01 -0.07
N ILE A 6 9.30 0.47 -1.07
CA ILE A 6 9.02 0.17 -2.48
C ILE A 6 9.08 -1.35 -2.70
N TRP A 7 10.16 -1.99 -2.24
CA TRP A 7 10.33 -3.45 -2.39
C TRP A 7 9.20 -4.25 -1.76
N VAL A 8 8.76 -3.90 -0.55
CA VAL A 8 7.68 -4.61 0.16
C VAL A 8 6.32 -4.37 -0.49
N VAL A 9 6.07 -3.17 -1.02
CA VAL A 9 4.78 -2.79 -1.58
C VAL A 9 4.62 -3.32 -3.01
N GLU A 10 5.69 -3.33 -3.80
CA GLU A 10 5.70 -3.84 -5.18
C GLU A 10 6.06 -5.33 -5.26
N ASP A 11 6.17 -6.04 -4.14
CA ASP A 11 6.57 -7.44 -4.12
C ASP A 11 5.59 -8.35 -4.89
N ASP A 12 6.06 -8.92 -6.00
CA ASP A 12 5.30 -9.76 -6.92
C ASP A 12 5.07 -11.20 -6.39
N HIS A 13 5.55 -11.52 -5.18
CA HIS A 13 5.36 -12.84 -4.56
C HIS A 13 3.87 -13.22 -4.37
N PHE A 14 2.94 -12.27 -4.39
CA PHE A 14 1.50 -12.56 -4.37
C PHE A 14 1.03 -13.35 -5.60
N TYR A 15 1.60 -13.13 -6.78
CA TYR A 15 1.21 -13.83 -8.00
C TYR A 15 1.61 -15.31 -7.97
N GLN A 16 2.75 -15.65 -7.35
CA GLN A 16 3.18 -17.05 -7.17
C GLN A 16 2.21 -17.83 -6.27
N ASN A 17 1.67 -17.17 -5.25
CA ASN A 17 0.72 -17.78 -4.30
C ASN A 17 -0.68 -18.02 -4.90
N MET A 18 -1.04 -17.36 -6.01
CA MET A 18 -2.33 -17.57 -6.70
C MET A 18 -2.45 -18.98 -7.31
N LEU A 19 -1.33 -19.63 -7.64
CA LEU A 19 -1.32 -21.01 -8.15
C LEU A 19 -1.78 -22.03 -7.09
N ILE A 20 -1.56 -21.72 -5.81
CA ILE A 20 -1.93 -22.57 -4.67
C ILE A 20 -3.36 -22.23 -4.18
N TYR A 21 -3.78 -20.97 -4.33
CA TYR A 21 -5.11 -20.50 -3.93
C TYR A 21 -5.86 -19.85 -5.09
N PRO A 22 -6.47 -20.64 -6.00
CA PRO A 22 -7.04 -20.14 -7.26
C PRO A 22 -8.24 -19.19 -7.09
N LYS A 23 -8.83 -19.13 -5.90
CA LYS A 23 -9.92 -18.20 -5.56
C LYS A 23 -9.42 -16.90 -4.90
N LEU A 24 -8.13 -16.77 -4.64
CA LEU A 24 -7.55 -15.57 -4.06
C LEU A 24 -7.49 -14.47 -5.11
N THR A 25 -8.11 -13.33 -4.83
CA THR A 25 -7.92 -12.10 -5.61
C THR A 25 -7.10 -11.13 -4.77
N PRO A 26 -5.77 -11.10 -4.93
CA PRO A 26 -4.93 -10.19 -4.18
C PRO A 26 -5.25 -8.73 -4.56
N PRO A 27 -5.07 -7.78 -3.63
CA PRO A 27 -4.97 -6.39 -4.02
C PRO A 27 -3.70 -6.13 -4.82
N GLU A 28 -3.72 -5.08 -5.64
CA GLU A 28 -2.55 -4.58 -6.34
C GLU A 28 -2.10 -3.28 -5.67
N PHE A 29 -0.81 -3.16 -5.45
CA PHE A 29 -0.19 -1.93 -4.98
C PHE A 29 0.76 -1.39 -6.04
N ARG A 30 0.78 -0.06 -6.19
CA ARG A 30 1.74 0.65 -7.05
C ARG A 30 2.33 1.83 -6.29
N VAL A 31 3.56 2.19 -6.63
CA VAL A 31 4.23 3.35 -6.05
C VAL A 31 4.40 4.45 -7.10
N SER A 32 4.14 5.70 -6.70
CA SER A 32 4.41 6.89 -7.51
C SER A 32 4.91 8.05 -6.63
N ASP A 33 5.16 9.21 -7.25
CA ASP A 33 5.57 10.46 -6.57
C ASP A 33 6.70 10.25 -5.54
N ILE A 34 7.74 9.57 -6.02
CA ILE A 34 8.83 9.07 -5.20
C ILE A 34 9.82 10.20 -4.91
N ASN A 35 9.76 10.76 -3.71
CA ASN A 35 10.66 11.81 -3.24
C ASN A 35 11.72 11.24 -2.28
N GLU A 36 12.53 12.11 -1.66
CA GLU A 36 13.53 11.69 -0.65
C GLU A 36 12.88 11.19 0.65
N ARG A 37 11.78 11.83 1.06
CA ARG A 37 11.10 11.60 2.34
C ARG A 37 9.62 11.23 2.21
N SER A 38 9.16 10.90 1.00
CA SER A 38 7.80 10.46 0.79
C SER A 38 7.65 9.58 -0.44
N ILE A 39 6.61 8.75 -0.43
CA ILE A 39 6.06 8.09 -1.62
C ILE A 39 4.54 8.15 -1.60
N HIS A 40 3.91 8.00 -2.76
CA HIS A 40 2.49 7.69 -2.88
C HIS A 40 2.30 6.20 -3.12
N ILE A 41 1.41 5.59 -2.34
CA ILE A 41 1.01 4.18 -2.46
C ILE A 41 -0.41 4.15 -2.99
N HIS A 42 -0.55 3.63 -4.19
CA HIS A 42 -1.83 3.34 -4.82
C HIS A 42 -2.31 1.97 -4.36
N TYR A 43 -3.51 1.88 -3.83
CA TYR A 43 -4.13 0.63 -3.39
C TYR A 43 -5.35 0.30 -4.24
N HIS A 44 -5.19 -0.66 -5.15
CA HIS A 44 -6.24 -1.17 -6.01
C HIS A 44 -6.80 -2.47 -5.45
N SER A 45 -8.09 -2.51 -5.16
CA SER A 45 -8.74 -3.75 -4.71
C SER A 45 -10.19 -3.82 -5.17
N LYS A 46 -10.66 -5.03 -5.49
CA LYS A 46 -12.09 -5.28 -5.67
C LYS A 46 -12.86 -5.21 -4.33
N ARG A 47 -12.16 -5.37 -3.20
CA ARG A 47 -12.75 -5.32 -1.86
C ARG A 47 -12.83 -3.87 -1.39
N GLN A 48 -14.04 -3.44 -1.01
CA GLN A 48 -14.27 -2.15 -0.37
C GLN A 48 -14.12 -2.27 1.16
N GLY A 49 -13.91 -1.15 1.84
CA GLY A 49 -13.86 -1.10 3.31
C GLY A 49 -12.54 -1.53 3.96
N LEU A 50 -11.47 -1.76 3.18
CA LEU A 50 -10.15 -2.16 3.69
C LEU A 50 -9.16 -1.00 3.85
N GLN A 51 -9.61 0.24 3.69
CA GLN A 51 -8.76 1.43 3.78
C GLN A 51 -7.99 1.51 5.11
N GLU A 52 -8.67 1.37 6.24
CA GLU A 52 -8.03 1.46 7.56
C GLU A 52 -7.14 0.24 7.87
N PHE A 53 -7.44 -0.92 7.27
CA PHE A 53 -6.56 -2.07 7.32
C PHE A 53 -5.22 -1.79 6.61
N VAL A 54 -5.26 -1.20 5.41
CA VAL A 54 -4.06 -0.78 4.68
C VAL A 54 -3.27 0.28 5.45
N ARG A 55 -3.95 1.26 6.06
CA ARG A 55 -3.31 2.23 6.95
C ARG A 55 -2.56 1.52 8.09
N GLY A 56 -3.18 0.54 8.73
CA GLY A 56 -2.55 -0.27 9.79
C GLY A 56 -1.32 -1.04 9.32
N LEU A 57 -1.38 -1.65 8.12
CA LEU A 57 -0.24 -2.32 7.49
C LEU A 57 0.94 -1.36 7.29
N LEU A 58 0.70 -0.18 6.72
CA LEU A 58 1.72 0.84 6.48
C LEU A 58 2.35 1.35 7.79
N GLN A 59 1.54 1.53 8.83
CA GLN A 59 2.04 1.86 10.17
C GLN A 59 2.91 0.72 10.74
N GLY A 60 2.49 -0.53 10.54
CA GLY A 60 3.24 -1.72 10.93
C GLY A 60 4.63 -1.78 10.29
N LEU A 61 4.73 -1.45 9.00
CA LEU A 61 6.02 -1.36 8.29
C LEU A 61 6.92 -0.27 8.90
N GLY A 62 6.37 0.89 9.23
CA GLY A 62 7.10 1.95 9.96
C GLY A 62 7.68 1.44 11.28
N LYS A 63 6.86 0.77 12.10
CA LYS A 63 7.30 0.17 13.37
C LYS A 63 8.37 -0.89 13.17
N MET A 64 8.20 -1.79 12.20
CA MET A 64 9.14 -2.87 11.90
C MET A 64 10.54 -2.35 11.55
N TYR A 65 10.62 -1.19 10.90
CA TYR A 65 11.87 -0.53 10.54
C TYR A 65 12.25 0.63 11.47
N ASN A 66 11.66 0.69 12.66
CA ASN A 66 11.91 1.71 13.68
C ASN A 66 11.90 3.15 13.13
N THR A 67 11.00 3.42 12.18
CA THR A 67 10.89 4.69 11.47
C THR A 67 9.49 5.26 11.69
N ARG A 68 9.43 6.50 12.19
CA ARG A 68 8.15 7.20 12.35
C ARG A 68 7.62 7.56 10.97
N VAL A 69 6.50 6.95 10.59
CA VAL A 69 5.82 7.25 9.34
C VAL A 69 4.58 8.11 9.58
N ASN A 70 4.35 9.09 8.72
CA ASN A 70 3.09 9.81 8.62
C ASN A 70 2.34 9.32 7.38
N ILE A 71 1.05 9.01 7.53
CA ILE A 71 0.22 8.43 6.47
C ILE A 71 -1.01 9.31 6.26
N GLU A 72 -1.08 9.93 5.10
CA GLU A 72 -2.17 10.81 4.68
C GLU A 72 -2.96 10.14 3.55
N LEU A 73 -4.30 10.18 3.60
CA LEU A 73 -5.15 9.69 2.53
C LEU A 73 -5.40 10.81 1.54
N LEU A 74 -4.86 10.70 0.33
CA LEU A 74 -4.99 11.69 -0.73
C LEU A 74 -6.22 11.46 -1.62
N GLN A 75 -6.56 10.18 -1.84
CA GLN A 75 -7.71 9.78 -2.65
C GLN A 75 -8.44 8.61 -2.00
N SER A 76 -9.76 8.55 -2.18
CA SER A 76 -10.61 7.49 -1.61
C SER A 76 -11.71 7.11 -2.59
N ARG A 77 -11.99 5.81 -2.71
CA ARG A 77 -13.15 5.34 -3.50
C ARG A 77 -14.47 5.77 -2.88
N ALA A 78 -14.52 5.98 -1.56
CA ALA A 78 -15.70 6.51 -0.88
C ALA A 78 -16.07 7.93 -1.37
N ALA A 79 -15.11 8.67 -1.92
CA ALA A 79 -15.30 10.00 -2.51
C ALA A 79 -15.43 9.97 -4.04
N GLY A 80 -15.57 8.79 -4.66
CA GLY A 80 -15.75 8.63 -6.10
C GLY A 80 -14.46 8.44 -6.92
N SER A 81 -13.28 8.36 -6.28
CA SER A 81 -12.04 7.99 -6.96
C SER A 81 -12.03 6.51 -7.39
N THR A 82 -11.14 6.14 -8.31
CA THR A 82 -11.05 4.75 -8.79
C THR A 82 -10.39 3.81 -7.77
N HIS A 83 -9.54 4.33 -6.88
CA HIS A 83 -8.78 3.60 -5.87
C HIS A 83 -8.35 4.52 -4.73
N GLU A 84 -7.76 3.96 -3.67
CA GLU A 84 -7.16 4.76 -2.60
C GLU A 84 -5.72 5.15 -2.95
N ILE A 85 -5.33 6.39 -2.62
CA ILE A 85 -3.93 6.82 -2.64
C ILE A 85 -3.53 7.26 -1.24
N PHE A 86 -2.47 6.68 -0.71
CA PHE A 86 -1.86 7.06 0.55
C PHE A 86 -0.51 7.73 0.31
N LYS A 87 -0.32 8.94 0.82
CA LYS A 87 1.00 9.53 0.95
C LYS A 87 1.64 9.04 2.24
N VAL A 88 2.77 8.37 2.11
CA VAL A 88 3.59 7.92 3.25
C VAL A 88 4.85 8.76 3.28
N SER A 89 5.13 9.36 4.43
CA SER A 89 6.31 10.20 4.64
C SER A 89 7.07 9.79 5.91
N TRP A 90 8.38 9.99 5.93
CA TRP A 90 9.29 9.63 7.03
C TRP A 90 10.42 10.65 7.22
#